data_AF-A0A7Y2NN38-F1
#
_entry.id   AF-A0A7Y2NN38-F1
#
_cell.length_a   1.000
_cell.length_b   1.000
_cell.length_c   1.000
_cell.angle_alpha   90.00
_cell.angle_beta   90.00
_cell.angle_gamma   90.00
#
_symmetry.space_group_name_H-M   'P 1'
#
loop_
_entity.id
_entity.type
_entity.pdbx_description
1 polymer ?
#
loop_
_entity_poly.entity_id
_entity_poly.type
_entity_poly.pdbx_seq_one_letter_code
_entity_poly.pdbx_strand_id
1 'polypeptide(L)'
;VDPESDEVYFTPLYYTLSHFSRFIRPGAVRIGFENSDPDLMVTAARNPDGSIAVVVLNMNHEAKPINLALADKDINIAINAKAVQTIIINK
;
A
#
# COMPACT_ATOMS: atom_id res chain seq x y z
N VAL A 1 5.57 -8.76 -23.37
CA VAL A 1 4.73 -8.19 -24.44
C VAL A 1 4.76 -9.17 -25.58
N ASP A 2 3.65 -9.34 -26.26
CA ASP A 2 3.57 -10.08 -27.51
C ASP A 2 3.28 -9.06 -28.63
N PRO A 3 4.30 -8.68 -29.42
CA PRO A 3 4.13 -7.69 -30.49
C PRO A 3 3.28 -8.19 -31.67
N GLU A 4 3.13 -9.52 -31.85
CA GLU A 4 2.37 -10.07 -32.97
C GLU A 4 0.86 -10.02 -32.70
N SER A 5 0.46 -10.19 -31.45
CA SER A 5 -0.93 -10.10 -30.99
C SER A 5 -1.31 -8.72 -30.40
N ASP A 6 -0.37 -7.78 -30.32
CA ASP A 6 -0.50 -6.47 -29.63
C ASP A 6 -0.91 -6.62 -28.15
N GLU A 7 -0.43 -7.68 -27.48
CA GLU A 7 -0.78 -8.01 -26.09
C GLU A 7 0.29 -7.60 -25.07
N VAL A 8 -0.18 -7.07 -23.95
CA VAL A 8 0.65 -6.76 -22.77
C VAL A 8 0.22 -7.63 -21.59
N TYR A 9 1.12 -8.51 -21.17
CA TYR A 9 0.94 -9.31 -19.95
C TYR A 9 1.43 -8.55 -18.71
N PHE A 10 0.54 -8.39 -17.73
CA PHE A 10 0.91 -7.81 -16.45
C PHE A 10 1.34 -8.89 -15.46
N THR A 11 2.59 -8.83 -15.04
CA THR A 11 3.14 -9.72 -14.00
C THR A 11 2.76 -9.22 -12.61
N PRO A 12 2.81 -10.06 -11.56
CA PRO A 12 2.64 -9.62 -10.17
C PRO A 12 3.54 -8.44 -9.78
N LEU A 13 4.73 -8.34 -10.38
CA LEU A 13 5.66 -7.24 -10.18
C LEU A 13 5.08 -5.90 -10.66
N TYR A 14 4.36 -5.88 -11.79
CA TYR A 14 3.70 -4.67 -12.28
C TYR A 14 2.69 -4.11 -11.26
N TYR A 15 1.86 -4.98 -10.68
CA TYR A 15 0.90 -4.58 -9.66
C TYR A 15 1.60 -4.08 -8.39
N THR A 16 2.63 -4.79 -7.95
CA THR A 16 3.44 -4.37 -6.79
C THR A 16 4.03 -2.99 -7.01
N LEU A 17 4.73 -2.76 -8.13
CA LEU A 17 5.30 -1.46 -8.47
C LEU A 17 4.23 -0.37 -8.61
N SER A 18 3.03 -0.72 -9.10
CA SER A 18 1.89 0.20 -9.19
C SER A 18 1.43 0.68 -7.82
N HIS A 19 1.39 -0.20 -6.79
CA HIS A 19 1.02 0.17 -5.42
C HIS A 19 1.98 1.17 -4.77
N PHE A 20 3.24 1.20 -5.20
CA PHE A 20 4.22 2.19 -4.74
C PHE A 20 4.21 3.43 -5.64
N SER A 21 4.54 3.27 -6.92
CA SER A 21 4.79 4.39 -7.84
C SER A 21 3.56 5.26 -8.13
N ARG A 22 2.34 4.71 -8.07
CA ARG A 22 1.11 5.50 -8.27
C ARG A 22 0.75 6.34 -7.05
N PHE A 23 1.25 6.03 -5.87
CA PHE A 23 0.77 6.62 -4.62
C PHE A 23 1.87 7.32 -3.82
N ILE A 24 3.13 6.95 -4.04
CA ILE A 24 4.32 7.59 -3.48
C ILE A 24 5.00 8.37 -4.60
N ARG A 25 4.95 9.69 -4.51
CA ARG A 25 5.41 10.60 -5.57
C ARG A 25 6.87 11.01 -5.36
N PRO A 26 7.58 11.42 -6.43
CA PRO A 26 8.94 11.94 -6.30
C PRO A 26 9.02 13.03 -5.21
N GLY A 27 10.01 12.92 -4.33
CA GLY A 27 10.17 13.80 -3.17
C GLY A 27 9.40 13.37 -1.92
N ALA A 28 8.62 12.29 -1.97
CA ALA A 28 8.02 11.72 -0.77
C ALA A 28 9.10 11.23 0.21
N VAL A 29 8.81 11.36 1.50
CA VAL A 29 9.70 10.95 2.58
C VAL A 29 9.03 9.83 3.37
N ARG A 30 9.74 8.72 3.60
CA ARG A 30 9.26 7.65 4.47
C ARG A 30 9.15 8.17 5.90
N ILE A 31 8.00 7.96 6.52
CA ILE A 31 7.73 8.38 7.91
C ILE A 31 7.77 7.17 8.85
N GLY A 32 7.97 7.42 10.14
CA GLY A 32 7.88 6.39 11.17
C GLY A 32 6.44 5.90 11.36
N PHE A 33 6.30 4.65 11.79
CA PHE A 33 5.04 4.02 12.16
C PHE A 33 5.30 2.94 13.21
N GLU A 34 4.27 2.64 14.01
CA GLU A 34 4.25 1.48 14.89
C GLU A 34 3.38 0.40 14.23
N ASN A 35 3.81 -0.86 14.34
CA ASN A 35 3.05 -1.99 13.82
C ASN A 35 2.84 -3.00 14.95
N SER A 36 1.58 -3.23 15.31
CA SER A 36 1.20 -4.17 16.37
C SER A 36 1.07 -5.61 15.87
N ASP A 37 0.92 -5.83 14.55
CA ASP A 37 0.79 -7.16 13.94
C ASP A 37 2.03 -7.49 13.10
N PRO A 38 2.95 -8.34 13.60
CA PRO A 38 4.18 -8.68 12.88
C PRO A 38 3.96 -9.49 11.60
N ASP A 39 2.78 -10.08 11.39
CA ASP A 39 2.48 -10.82 10.16
C ASP A 39 2.05 -9.90 9.01
N LEU A 40 1.84 -8.61 9.30
CA LEU A 40 1.58 -7.57 8.31
C LEU A 40 2.87 -6.79 8.04
N MET A 41 3.23 -6.65 6.77
CA MET A 41 4.33 -5.78 6.39
C MET A 41 3.76 -4.41 6.01
N VAL A 42 4.27 -3.36 6.66
CA VAL A 42 3.74 -2.00 6.52
C VAL A 42 4.84 -1.04 6.14
N THR A 43 4.51 -0.04 5.33
CA THR A 43 5.32 1.18 5.20
C THR A 43 4.43 2.39 4.98
N ALA A 44 4.89 3.55 5.43
CA ALA A 44 4.20 4.81 5.25
C ALA A 44 5.14 5.88 4.69
N ALA A 45 4.66 6.67 3.75
CA ALA A 45 5.39 7.79 3.17
C ALA A 45 4.48 9.02 3.08
N ARG A 46 5.06 10.18 3.37
CA ARG A 46 4.41 11.48 3.19
C ARG A 46 4.85 12.09 1.87
N ASN A 47 3.89 12.37 1.02
CA ASN A 47 4.11 13.05 -0.26
C ASN A 47 4.35 14.56 -0.06
N PRO A 48 4.98 15.25 -1.04
CA PRO A 48 5.19 16.70 -0.99
C PRO A 48 3.90 17.51 -0.87
N ASP A 49 2.78 17.02 -1.41
CA ASP A 49 1.46 17.65 -1.29
C ASP A 49 0.83 17.51 0.11
N GLY A 50 1.49 16.75 1.00
CA GLY A 50 1.06 16.50 2.36
C GLY A 50 0.18 15.26 2.54
N SER A 51 -0.25 14.60 1.46
CA SER A 51 -0.93 13.30 1.56
C SER A 51 0.00 12.22 2.12
N ILE A 52 -0.58 11.24 2.81
CA ILE A 52 0.15 10.09 3.35
C ILE A 52 -0.32 8.83 2.62
N ALA A 53 0.63 8.10 2.06
CA ALA A 53 0.41 6.79 1.48
C ALA A 53 0.88 5.73 2.49
N VAL A 54 -0.02 4.83 2.87
CA VAL A 54 0.28 3.66 3.69
C VAL A 54 0.10 2.41 2.84
N VAL A 55 1.16 1.62 2.70
CA VAL A 55 1.15 0.37 1.96
C VAL A 55 1.23 -0.77 2.96
N VAL A 56 0.26 -1.68 2.89
CA VAL A 56 0.17 -2.88 3.72
C VAL A 56 0.21 -4.11 2.84
N LEU A 57 1.01 -5.09 3.20
CA LEU A 57 1.06 -6.41 2.58
C LEU A 57 0.63 -7.46 3.62
N ASN A 58 -0.38 -8.23 3.25
CA ASN A 58 -0.80 -9.42 3.98
C ASN A 58 -0.39 -10.67 3.19
N MET A 59 0.65 -11.36 3.66
CA MET A 59 1.09 -12.63 3.07
C MET A 59 0.32 -13.83 3.59
N ASN A 60 -0.63 -13.66 4.52
CA ASN A 60 -1.38 -14.77 5.10
C ASN A 60 -2.47 -15.28 4.15
N HIS A 61 -3.02 -16.44 4.48
CA HIS A 61 -4.13 -17.06 3.75
C HIS A 61 -5.51 -16.59 4.24
N GLU A 62 -5.55 -15.72 5.25
CA GLU A 62 -6.77 -15.17 5.82
C GLU A 62 -6.79 -13.65 5.69
N ALA A 63 -8.00 -13.10 5.56
CA ALA A 63 -8.19 -11.66 5.65
C ALA A 63 -7.95 -11.19 7.09
N LYS A 64 -7.36 -10.02 7.27
CA LYS A 64 -7.09 -9.43 8.58
C LYS A 64 -7.76 -8.07 8.73
N PRO A 65 -8.50 -7.82 9.82
CA PRO A 65 -8.93 -6.47 10.16
C PRO A 65 -7.71 -5.63 10.56
N ILE A 66 -7.70 -4.37 10.15
CA ILE A 66 -6.68 -3.38 10.49
C ILE A 66 -7.38 -2.14 10.99
N ASN A 67 -6.92 -1.64 12.13
CA ASN A 67 -7.18 -0.27 12.58
C ASN A 67 -5.93 0.55 12.30
N LEU A 68 -6.06 1.57 11.45
CA LEU A 68 -5.03 2.56 11.18
C LEU A 68 -5.36 3.82 11.96
N ALA A 69 -4.53 4.14 12.94
CA ALA A 69 -4.64 5.34 13.75
C ALA A 69 -3.62 6.40 13.27
N LEU A 70 -4.08 7.63 13.06
CA LEU A 70 -3.24 8.77 12.73
C LEU A 70 -3.81 10.05 13.38
N ALA A 71 -3.14 10.52 14.44
CA ALA A 71 -3.64 11.61 15.28
C ALA A 71 -5.07 11.32 15.75
N ASP A 72 -6.03 12.19 15.45
CA ASP A 72 -7.44 12.03 15.84
C ASP A 72 -8.27 11.23 14.81
N LYS A 73 -7.63 10.59 13.83
CA LYS A 73 -8.29 9.78 12.80
C LYS A 73 -8.07 8.29 13.06
N ASP A 74 -9.17 7.55 13.14
CA ASP A 74 -9.19 6.09 13.15
C ASP A 74 -9.85 5.56 11.87
N ILE A 75 -9.15 4.69 11.16
CA ILE A 75 -9.61 4.09 9.92
C ILE A 75 -9.62 2.57 10.09
N ASN A 76 -10.82 2.00 10.14
CA ASN A 76 -11.01 0.54 10.21
C ASN A 76 -11.23 -0.02 8.81
N ILE A 77 -10.39 -0.95 8.40
CA ILE A 77 -10.46 -1.65 7.13
C ILE A 77 -10.15 -3.13 7.32
N ALA A 78 -10.40 -3.95 6.31
CA ALA A 78 -9.89 -5.31 6.24
C ALA A 78 -9.02 -5.46 5.01
N ILE A 79 -7.84 -6.06 5.17
CA ILE A 79 -7.00 -6.48 4.06
C ILE A 79 -7.27 -7.96 3.77
N ASN A 80 -7.49 -8.29 2.50
CA ASN A 80 -7.71 -9.68 2.09
C ASN A 80 -6.45 -10.53 2.28
N ALA A 81 -6.62 -11.85 2.24
CA ALA A 81 -5.52 -12.79 2.13
C ALA A 81 -4.68 -12.52 0.87
N LYS A 82 -3.36 -12.74 0.96
CA LYS A 82 -2.41 -12.63 -0.17
C LYS A 82 -2.56 -11.32 -0.97
N ALA A 83 -2.71 -10.19 -0.28
CA ALA A 83 -3.00 -8.91 -0.90
C ALA A 83 -2.02 -7.81 -0.49
N VAL A 84 -1.81 -6.87 -1.42
CA VAL A 84 -1.23 -5.56 -1.16
C VAL A 84 -2.36 -4.53 -1.20
N GLN A 85 -2.41 -3.66 -0.21
CA GLN A 85 -3.38 -2.57 -0.14
C GLN A 85 -2.66 -1.26 0.11
N THR A 86 -3.00 -0.23 -0.68
CA THR A 86 -2.50 1.12 -0.47
C THR A 86 -3.64 2.02 -0.03
N ILE A 87 -3.45 2.70 1.09
CA ILE A 87 -4.41 3.62 1.70
C ILE A 87 -3.85 5.03 1.55
N ILE A 88 -4.65 5.94 1.00
CA ILE A 88 -4.27 7.35 0.85
C ILE A 88 -5.07 8.18 1.84
N ILE A 89 -4.34 8.90 2.69
CA ILE A 89 -4.91 9.84 3.65
C ILE A 89 -4.58 11.23 3.14
N ASN A 90 -5.63 11.92 2.68
CA ASN A 90 -5.51 13.31 2.28
C ASN A 90 -5.44 14.22 3.51
N LYS A 91 -4.81 15.38 3.33
CA LYS A 91 -4.79 16.45 4.32
C LYS A 91 -6.21 16.89 4.66
#